data_AF-A0A927X772-F1
#
_entry.id   AF-A0A927X772-F1
#
_cell.length_a   1.000
_cell.length_b   1.000
_cell.length_c   1.000
_cell.angle_alpha   90.00
_cell.angle_beta   90.00
_cell.angle_gamma   90.00
#
_symmetry.space_group_name_H-M   'P 1'
#
loop_
_entity.id
_entity.type
_entity.pdbx_description
1 polymer ?
#
loop_
_entity_poly.entity_id
_entity_poly.type
_entity_poly.pdbx_seq_one_letter_code
_entity_poly.pdbx_strand_id
1 'polypeptide(L)'
;MVSLDNLLGKTTDFQLGISINDSSDLKFIFESNRIHYIELCIPVVQIKYFNDNLNFFQDAFSLEKDVLIDLVNYEAYFVVNPDKNNKYKKGEIIKKDTYISSLFKPDVVKVDVLTGGEAIKYLINECANETNKRFLNFLIMESLPIYYVIPKYPNSNLLEYYDNIIYRNNRIPKLIELKAPEPIKIFEEKGFQNKINELINLLLSK
;
A
#
# COMPACT_ATOMS: atom_id res chain seq x y z
N MET A 1 -45.88 8.29 -19.84
CA MET A 1 -44.92 8.65 -18.79
C MET A 1 -44.94 7.55 -17.75
N VAL A 2 -44.09 6.54 -17.94
CA VAL A 2 -43.87 5.50 -16.92
C VAL A 2 -42.90 6.10 -15.91
N SER A 3 -43.23 6.03 -14.62
CA SER A 3 -42.43 6.65 -13.56
C SER A 3 -40.98 6.16 -13.60
N LEU A 4 -40.03 7.07 -13.38
CA LEU A 4 -38.60 6.77 -13.29
C LEU A 4 -38.29 5.71 -12.20
N ASP A 5 -39.21 5.49 -11.26
CA ASP A 5 -39.09 4.48 -10.19
C ASP A 5 -39.06 3.04 -10.73
N ASN A 6 -39.66 2.78 -11.90
CA ASN A 6 -39.62 1.45 -12.52
C ASN A 6 -38.33 1.15 -13.30
N LEU A 7 -37.47 2.16 -13.54
CA LEU A 7 -36.13 1.95 -14.10
C LEU A 7 -35.07 1.77 -13.00
N LEU A 8 -35.35 2.21 -11.77
CA LEU A 8 -34.47 2.07 -10.61
C LEU A 8 -34.58 0.68 -9.92
N GLY A 9 -35.50 -0.18 -10.38
CA GLY A 9 -35.65 -1.56 -9.91
C GLY A 9 -34.68 -2.58 -10.52
N LYS A 10 -33.72 -2.16 -11.35
CA LYS A 10 -32.72 -3.04 -12.01
C LYS A 10 -31.30 -2.45 -12.07
N THR A 11 -30.92 -1.63 -11.10
CA THR A 11 -29.57 -1.04 -11.03
C THR A 11 -28.69 -1.60 -9.90
N THR A 12 -29.00 -2.79 -9.39
CA THR A 12 -28.25 -3.42 -8.28
C THR A 12 -27.99 -4.90 -8.57
N ASP A 13 -27.10 -5.20 -9.50
CA ASP A 13 -26.47 -6.55 -9.56
C ASP A 13 -25.12 -6.56 -10.31
N PHE A 14 -24.34 -5.48 -10.24
CA PHE A 14 -22.89 -5.70 -10.12
C PHE A 14 -22.69 -6.20 -8.68
N GLN A 15 -22.86 -7.50 -8.50
CA GLN A 15 -22.82 -8.14 -7.18
C GLN A 15 -21.49 -7.75 -6.49
N LEU A 16 -21.64 -7.12 -5.33
CA LEU A 16 -20.59 -6.57 -4.48
C LEU A 16 -19.32 -7.42 -4.49
N GLY A 17 -18.17 -6.76 -4.60
CA GLY A 17 -16.89 -7.47 -4.60
C GLY A 17 -16.73 -8.29 -3.32
N ILE A 18 -16.21 -9.51 -3.44
CA ILE A 18 -15.92 -10.36 -2.28
C ILE A 18 -14.44 -10.19 -1.95
N SER A 19 -14.15 -9.72 -0.74
CA SER A 19 -12.79 -9.69 -0.19
C SER A 19 -12.33 -11.12 0.09
N ILE A 20 -11.11 -11.46 -0.32
CA ILE A 20 -10.49 -12.76 -0.06
C ILE A 20 -9.37 -12.61 0.94
N ASN A 21 -9.47 -13.42 1.98
CA ASN A 21 -8.50 -13.48 3.04
C ASN A 21 -7.68 -14.76 3.00
N ASP A 22 -8.17 -15.85 2.37
CA ASP A 22 -7.47 -17.12 2.33
C ASP A 22 -7.21 -17.63 0.92
N SER A 23 -6.03 -18.24 0.73
CA SER A 23 -5.62 -18.87 -0.54
C SER A 23 -6.56 -20.00 -1.00
N SER A 24 -7.26 -20.66 -0.08
CA SER A 24 -8.27 -21.68 -0.42
C SER A 24 -9.41 -21.10 -1.25
N ASP A 25 -9.73 -19.83 -1.02
CA ASP A 25 -10.86 -19.16 -1.66
C ASP A 25 -10.53 -18.78 -3.09
N LEU A 26 -9.23 -18.70 -3.45
CA LEU A 26 -8.78 -18.46 -4.81
C LEU A 26 -9.36 -19.48 -5.79
N LYS A 27 -9.57 -20.74 -5.37
CA LYS A 27 -10.20 -21.77 -6.20
C LYS A 27 -11.68 -21.49 -6.49
N PHE A 28 -12.41 -20.95 -5.52
CA PHE A 28 -13.84 -20.62 -5.63
C PHE A 28 -14.11 -19.38 -6.49
N ILE A 29 -13.14 -18.46 -6.58
CA ILE A 29 -13.21 -17.28 -7.46
C ILE A 29 -13.46 -17.69 -8.91
N PHE A 30 -12.84 -18.78 -9.36
CA PHE A 30 -12.92 -19.22 -10.76
C PHE A 30 -14.32 -19.70 -11.19
N GLU A 31 -15.23 -19.93 -10.24
CA GLU A 31 -16.56 -20.45 -10.50
C GLU A 31 -17.66 -19.38 -10.49
N SER A 32 -17.36 -18.12 -10.13
CA SER A 32 -18.37 -17.07 -10.01
C SER A 32 -18.11 -15.85 -10.93
N ASN A 33 -19.18 -15.29 -11.50
CA ASN A 33 -19.14 -14.07 -12.33
C ASN A 33 -18.97 -12.77 -11.50
N ARG A 34 -18.36 -12.85 -10.30
CA ARG A 34 -18.20 -11.72 -9.38
C ARG A 34 -16.78 -11.15 -9.46
N ILE A 35 -16.65 -9.85 -9.24
CA ILE A 35 -15.35 -9.21 -9.07
C ILE A 35 -14.85 -9.55 -7.67
N HIS A 36 -13.59 -9.94 -7.57
CA HIS A 36 -12.95 -10.27 -6.29
C HIS A 36 -11.77 -9.36 -6.06
N TYR A 37 -11.45 -9.11 -4.80
CA TYR A 37 -10.32 -8.27 -4.43
C TYR A 37 -9.69 -8.74 -3.12
N ILE A 38 -8.47 -8.29 -2.87
CA ILE A 38 -7.75 -8.47 -1.61
C ILE A 38 -7.70 -7.11 -0.94
N GLU A 39 -8.20 -7.02 0.29
CA GLU A 39 -7.99 -5.85 1.15
C GLU A 39 -6.55 -5.83 1.62
N LEU A 40 -5.82 -4.77 1.31
CA LEU A 40 -4.41 -4.66 1.66
C LEU A 40 -4.30 -4.20 3.12
N CYS A 41 -3.51 -4.93 3.90
CA CYS A 41 -3.26 -4.62 5.31
C CYS A 41 -2.49 -3.30 5.49
N ILE A 42 -1.76 -2.88 4.46
CA ILE A 42 -1.06 -1.60 4.39
C ILE A 42 -1.37 -0.92 3.05
N PRO A 43 -1.38 0.42 2.99
CA PRO A 43 -1.43 1.14 1.72
C PRO A 43 -0.18 0.86 0.90
N VAL A 44 -0.36 0.52 -0.37
CA VAL A 44 0.73 0.17 -1.30
C VAL A 44 0.85 1.23 -2.38
N VAL A 45 2.07 1.75 -2.54
CA VAL A 45 2.39 2.70 -3.61
C VAL A 45 2.98 1.92 -4.78
N GLN A 46 2.34 2.06 -5.94
CA GLN A 46 2.87 1.48 -7.17
C GLN A 46 3.97 2.39 -7.72
N ILE A 47 5.20 1.85 -7.83
CA ILE A 47 6.41 2.65 -8.07
C ILE A 47 6.40 3.36 -9.44
N LYS A 48 5.91 2.69 -10.49
CA LYS A 48 5.84 3.27 -11.84
C LYS A 48 4.88 4.46 -11.89
N TYR A 49 3.64 4.30 -11.44
CA TYR A 49 2.65 5.37 -11.38
C TYR A 49 3.08 6.49 -10.44
N PHE A 50 3.72 6.16 -9.32
CA PHE A 50 4.30 7.15 -8.42
C PHE A 50 5.35 8.01 -9.14
N ASN A 51 6.31 7.37 -9.83
CA ASN A 51 7.36 8.05 -10.58
C ASN A 51 6.79 8.92 -11.71
N ASP A 52 5.80 8.42 -12.44
CA ASP A 52 5.12 9.16 -13.51
C ASP A 52 4.39 10.41 -12.98
N ASN A 53 3.94 10.38 -11.71
CA ASN A 53 3.17 11.45 -11.06
C ASN A 53 3.96 12.20 -9.98
N LEU A 54 5.30 12.06 -9.93
CA LEU A 54 6.14 12.65 -8.88
C LEU A 54 5.89 14.15 -8.68
N ASN A 55 5.72 14.90 -9.77
CA ASN A 55 5.51 16.35 -9.70
C ASN A 55 4.28 16.71 -8.84
N PHE A 56 3.19 15.93 -8.92
CA PHE A 56 1.99 16.18 -8.10
C PHE A 56 2.24 15.94 -6.61
N PHE A 57 3.06 14.95 -6.26
CA PHE A 57 3.45 14.68 -4.88
C PHE A 57 4.41 15.76 -4.36
N GLN A 58 5.35 16.22 -5.19
CA GLN A 58 6.24 17.31 -4.83
C GLN A 58 5.48 18.59 -4.53
N ASP A 59 4.56 18.99 -5.41
CA ASP A 59 3.75 20.19 -5.24
C ASP A 59 2.89 20.10 -3.98
N ALA A 60 2.35 18.91 -3.68
CA ALA A 60 1.50 18.70 -2.51
C ALA A 60 2.28 18.70 -1.18
N PHE A 61 3.51 18.20 -1.16
CA PHE A 61 4.28 18.01 0.08
C PHE A 61 5.41 19.03 0.27
N SER A 62 5.74 19.80 -0.77
CA SER A 62 6.95 20.66 -0.82
C SER A 62 8.25 19.89 -0.54
N LEU A 63 8.34 18.65 -1.04
CA LEU A 63 9.50 17.76 -0.88
C LEU A 63 10.21 17.52 -2.21
N GLU A 64 11.51 17.22 -2.14
CA GLU A 64 12.33 16.84 -3.30
C GLU A 64 12.00 15.42 -3.79
N LYS A 65 12.23 15.15 -5.09
CA LYS A 65 11.95 13.84 -5.71
C LYS A 65 12.69 12.70 -5.02
N ASP A 66 13.98 12.89 -4.76
CA ASP A 66 14.84 11.85 -4.19
C ASP A 66 14.36 11.45 -2.80
N VAL A 67 13.97 12.44 -1.99
CA VAL A 67 13.42 12.23 -0.65
C VAL A 67 12.11 11.44 -0.68
N LEU A 68 11.24 11.71 -1.65
CA LEU A 68 9.99 10.98 -1.84
C LEU A 68 10.21 9.54 -2.31
N ILE A 69 11.18 9.34 -3.20
CA ILE A 69 11.57 8.00 -3.67
C ILE A 69 12.16 7.19 -2.52
N ASP A 70 13.03 7.79 -1.69
CA ASP A 70 13.62 7.15 -0.51
C ASP A 70 12.55 6.70 0.49
N LEU A 71 11.51 7.53 0.70
CA LEU A 71 10.36 7.17 1.55
C LEU A 71 9.58 5.97 0.98
N VAL A 72 9.23 6.00 -0.31
CA VAL A 72 8.47 4.91 -0.96
C VAL A 72 9.25 3.60 -1.00
N ASN A 73 10.58 3.67 -1.12
CA ASN A 73 11.47 2.50 -1.18
C ASN A 73 11.85 1.93 0.19
N TYR A 74 11.29 2.46 1.28
CA TYR A 74 11.62 2.08 2.66
C TYR A 74 13.10 2.31 3.03
N GLU A 75 13.70 3.35 2.44
CA GLU A 75 15.09 3.77 2.67
C GLU A 75 15.19 5.00 3.58
N ALA A 76 14.07 5.72 3.74
CA ALA A 76 13.93 6.81 4.69
C ALA A 76 12.68 6.65 5.57
N TYR A 77 12.72 7.37 6.68
CA TYR A 77 11.67 7.48 7.69
C TYR A 77 11.16 8.91 7.76
N PHE A 78 9.85 9.06 7.84
CA PHE A 78 9.18 10.31 8.14
C PHE A 78 8.84 10.38 9.63
N VAL A 79 9.26 11.44 10.32
CA VAL A 79 9.00 11.62 11.76
C VAL A 79 7.61 12.20 11.99
N VAL A 80 6.73 11.41 12.60
CA VAL A 80 5.36 11.84 12.94
C VAL A 80 5.32 12.54 14.28
N ASN A 81 5.82 11.87 15.32
CA ASN A 81 5.89 12.42 16.66
C ASN A 81 7.35 12.54 17.09
N PRO A 82 7.84 13.75 17.37
CA PRO A 82 9.20 13.95 17.85
C PRO A 82 9.34 13.43 19.28
N ASP A 83 10.55 12.99 19.62
CA ASP A 83 10.88 12.55 20.97
C ASP A 83 11.11 13.74 21.93
N LYS A 84 10.99 13.48 23.24
CA LYS A 84 11.23 14.42 24.34
C LYS A 84 12.63 15.05 24.30
N ASN A 85 13.62 14.35 23.75
CA ASN A 85 14.98 14.87 23.64
C ASN A 85 15.15 15.85 22.46
N ASN A 86 14.10 16.14 21.68
CA ASN A 86 14.08 17.10 20.56
C ASN A 86 15.19 16.88 19.51
N LYS A 87 15.75 15.67 19.43
CA LYS A 87 16.80 15.35 18.45
C LYS A 87 16.28 15.42 17.02
N TYR A 88 15.06 14.93 16.81
CA TYR A 88 14.39 14.94 15.53
C TYR A 88 13.12 15.77 15.62
N LYS A 89 12.83 16.54 14.57
CA LYS A 89 11.64 17.40 14.50
C LYS A 89 10.51 16.68 13.79
N LYS A 90 9.26 17.02 14.14
CA LYS A 90 8.09 16.59 13.36
C LYS A 90 8.27 17.05 11.91
N GLY A 91 8.01 16.14 10.96
CA GLY A 91 8.16 16.41 9.54
C GLY A 91 9.58 16.21 9.00
N GLU A 92 10.55 15.91 9.86
CA GLU A 92 11.91 15.58 9.42
C GLU A 92 11.95 14.21 8.74
N ILE A 93 12.77 14.10 7.70
CA ILE A 93 12.99 12.85 6.99
C ILE A 93 14.40 12.36 7.28
N ILE A 94 14.49 11.14 7.79
CA ILE A 94 15.73 10.54 8.30
C ILE A 94 16.05 9.32 7.46
N LYS A 95 17.28 9.22 6.96
CA LYS A 95 17.74 7.99 6.30
C LYS A 95 17.76 6.82 7.28
N LYS A 96 17.38 5.65 6.79
CA LYS A 96 17.23 4.43 7.60
C LYS A 96 18.51 4.06 8.35
N ASP A 97 19.66 4.11 7.69
CA ASP A 97 20.96 3.77 8.30
C ASP A 97 21.32 4.73 9.44
N THR A 98 21.04 6.02 9.26
CA THR A 98 21.27 7.06 10.26
C THR A 98 20.35 6.87 11.47
N TYR A 99 19.09 6.53 11.24
CA TYR A 99 18.14 6.26 12.32
C TYR A 99 18.54 5.00 13.09
N ILE A 100 18.81 3.90 12.40
CA ILE A 100 19.20 2.61 13.00
C ILE A 100 20.49 2.76 13.82
N SER A 101 21.51 3.41 13.27
CA SER A 101 22.77 3.66 14.01
C SER A 101 22.55 4.50 15.28
N SER A 102 21.54 5.38 15.28
CA SER A 102 21.21 6.17 16.44
C SER A 102 20.50 5.39 17.54
N LEU A 103 19.76 4.33 17.21
CA LEU A 103 19.07 3.48 18.17
C LEU A 103 20.02 2.64 19.03
N PHE A 104 21.25 2.41 18.58
CA PHE A 104 22.27 1.72 19.38
C PHE A 104 22.90 2.60 20.47
N LYS A 105 22.59 3.91 20.50
CA LYS A 105 23.08 4.82 21.52
C LYS A 105 22.15 4.79 22.74
N PRO A 106 22.70 4.70 23.98
CA PRO A 106 21.90 4.51 25.19
C PRO A 106 20.96 5.68 25.52
N ASP A 107 21.24 6.88 25.02
CA ASP A 107 20.48 8.10 25.34
C ASP A 107 19.31 8.40 24.39
N VAL A 108 19.06 7.53 23.40
CA VAL A 108 18.06 7.79 22.36
C VAL A 108 16.77 7.05 22.68
N VAL A 109 15.70 7.81 22.90
CA VAL A 109 14.35 7.28 23.00
C VAL A 109 13.80 7.05 21.59
N LYS A 110 13.06 5.95 21.43
CA LYS A 110 12.42 5.56 20.17
C LYS A 110 11.44 6.65 19.72
N VAL A 111 11.52 7.02 18.44
CA VAL A 111 10.67 8.03 17.80
C VAL A 111 9.58 7.32 16.98
N ASP A 112 8.38 7.89 16.94
CA ASP A 112 7.34 7.39 16.06
C ASP A 112 7.62 7.83 14.62
N VAL A 113 7.93 6.84 13.77
CA VAL A 113 8.29 7.04 12.37
C VAL A 113 7.36 6.25 11.45
N LEU A 114 7.10 6.82 10.27
CA LEU A 114 6.41 6.15 9.16
C LEU A 114 7.33 6.00 7.96
N THR A 115 7.02 5.05 7.08
CA THR A 115 7.73 4.86 5.81
C THR A 115 6.80 4.22 4.77
N GLY A 116 7.24 4.08 3.52
CA GLY A 116 6.47 3.45 2.46
C GLY A 116 5.13 4.14 2.19
N GLY A 117 4.12 3.34 1.84
CA GLY A 117 2.78 3.86 1.56
C GLY A 117 2.08 4.48 2.75
N GLU A 118 2.39 4.04 3.98
CA GLU A 118 1.83 4.62 5.21
C GLU A 118 2.28 6.09 5.36
N ALA A 119 3.57 6.37 5.13
CA ALA A 119 4.10 7.72 5.15
C ALA A 119 3.47 8.61 4.08
N ILE A 120 3.35 8.12 2.84
CA ILE A 120 2.73 8.90 1.76
C ILE A 120 1.26 9.19 2.09
N LYS A 121 0.51 8.21 2.59
CA LYS A 121 -0.89 8.40 3.00
C LYS A 121 -1.02 9.43 4.11
N TYR A 122 -0.14 9.37 5.10
CA TYR A 122 -0.07 10.37 6.17
C TYR A 122 0.18 11.78 5.61
N LEU A 123 1.16 11.93 4.73
CA LEU A 123 1.50 13.21 4.08
C LEU A 123 0.34 13.76 3.23
N ILE A 124 -0.38 12.91 2.49
CA ILE A 124 -1.59 13.32 1.75
C ILE A 124 -2.63 13.90 2.68
N ASN A 125 -2.83 13.29 3.85
CA ASN A 125 -3.85 13.73 4.78
C ASN A 125 -3.51 15.05 5.46
N GLU A 126 -2.23 15.28 5.76
CA GLU A 126 -1.76 16.47 6.48
C GLU A 126 -1.48 17.67 5.55
N CYS A 127 -0.90 17.42 4.37
CA CYS A 127 -0.35 18.49 3.52
C CYS A 127 -1.19 18.79 2.27
N ALA A 128 -1.92 17.81 1.72
CA ALA A 128 -2.57 17.99 0.42
C ALA A 128 -3.91 18.73 0.54
N ASN A 129 -4.14 19.68 -0.38
CA ASN A 129 -5.43 20.34 -0.57
C ASN A 129 -6.53 19.33 -0.95
N GLU A 130 -7.78 19.56 -0.54
CA GLU A 130 -8.91 18.64 -0.78
C GLU A 130 -9.08 18.22 -2.24
N THR A 131 -8.84 19.12 -3.19
CA THR A 131 -8.90 18.83 -4.63
C THR A 131 -7.85 17.79 -5.04
N ASN A 132 -6.61 17.95 -4.59
CA ASN A 132 -5.50 17.06 -4.92
C ASN A 132 -5.54 15.78 -4.08
N LYS A 133 -6.06 15.86 -2.86
CA LYS A 133 -6.16 14.75 -1.91
C LYS A 133 -6.90 13.56 -2.50
N ARG A 134 -8.00 13.79 -3.24
CA ARG A 134 -8.72 12.72 -3.94
C ARG A 134 -7.86 12.03 -4.99
N PHE A 135 -7.18 12.82 -5.84
CA PHE A 135 -6.32 12.31 -6.90
C PHE A 135 -5.13 11.54 -6.33
N LEU A 136 -4.42 12.10 -5.35
CA LEU A 136 -3.26 11.46 -4.74
C LEU A 136 -3.66 10.18 -3.99
N ASN A 137 -4.81 10.18 -3.30
CA ASN A 137 -5.34 8.97 -2.66
C ASN A 137 -5.66 7.88 -3.66
N PHE A 138 -6.10 8.23 -4.88
CA PHE A 138 -6.34 7.26 -5.95
C PHE A 138 -5.05 6.58 -6.44
N LEU A 139 -3.90 7.24 -6.30
CA LEU A 139 -2.59 6.67 -6.66
C LEU A 139 -2.04 5.68 -5.61
N ILE A 140 -2.66 5.60 -4.43
CA ILE A 140 -2.31 4.65 -3.38
C ILE A 140 -3.32 3.50 -3.39
N MET A 141 -2.82 2.28 -3.51
CA MET A 141 -3.65 1.09 -3.50
C MET A 141 -3.97 0.66 -2.06
N GLU A 142 -5.25 0.57 -1.72
CA GLU A 142 -5.76 -0.03 -0.47
C GLU A 142 -6.42 -1.39 -0.72
N SER A 143 -6.73 -1.70 -1.97
CA SER A 143 -7.29 -2.97 -2.40
C SER A 143 -6.66 -3.41 -3.71
N LEU A 144 -6.33 -4.69 -3.83
CA LEU A 144 -5.84 -5.29 -5.07
C LEU A 144 -6.97 -6.09 -5.74
N PRO A 145 -7.46 -5.68 -6.92
CA PRO A 145 -8.40 -6.49 -7.67
C PRO A 145 -7.75 -7.79 -8.13
N ILE A 146 -8.51 -8.88 -8.07
CA ILE A 146 -8.08 -10.17 -8.59
C ILE A 146 -8.56 -10.26 -10.04
N TYR A 147 -7.59 -10.24 -10.96
CA TYR A 147 -7.88 -10.32 -12.38
C TYR A 147 -8.16 -11.78 -12.76
N TYR A 148 -9.40 -12.05 -13.18
CA TYR A 148 -9.77 -13.32 -13.77
C TYR A 148 -9.04 -13.51 -15.09
N VAL A 149 -7.98 -14.30 -15.10
CA VAL A 149 -7.44 -14.82 -16.36
C VAL A 149 -8.32 -16.00 -16.76
N ILE A 150 -9.15 -15.77 -17.77
CA ILE A 150 -9.90 -16.79 -18.54
C ILE A 150 -9.06 -18.06 -18.65
N PRO A 151 -9.63 -19.27 -18.48
CA PRO A 151 -8.91 -20.56 -18.40
C PRO A 151 -8.29 -21.02 -19.73
N LYS A 152 -7.75 -20.10 -20.53
CA LYS A 152 -6.99 -20.40 -21.75
C LYS A 152 -5.49 -20.46 -21.55
N TYR A 153 -4.96 -20.04 -20.40
CA TYR A 153 -3.54 -20.17 -20.09
C TYR A 153 -3.33 -20.52 -18.61
N PRO A 154 -3.00 -21.78 -18.28
CA PRO A 154 -2.64 -22.19 -16.94
C PRO A 154 -1.21 -21.73 -16.66
N ASN A 155 -0.98 -20.42 -16.59
CA ASN A 155 0.29 -19.93 -16.10
C ASN A 155 0.28 -20.11 -14.57
N SER A 156 0.84 -21.24 -14.13
CA SER A 156 1.11 -21.61 -12.73
C SER A 156 1.62 -20.44 -11.88
N ASN A 157 2.33 -19.50 -12.52
CA ASN A 157 2.99 -18.40 -11.84
C ASN A 157 2.00 -17.35 -11.28
N LEU A 158 0.84 -17.09 -11.90
CA LEU A 158 -0.05 -16.01 -11.44
C LEU A 158 -0.72 -16.34 -10.10
N LEU A 159 -1.15 -17.60 -9.94
CA LEU A 159 -1.73 -18.07 -8.68
C LEU A 159 -0.70 -17.99 -7.56
N GLU A 160 0.56 -18.38 -7.84
CA GLU A 160 1.67 -18.26 -6.90
C GLU A 160 1.92 -16.80 -6.47
N TYR A 161 1.76 -15.81 -7.36
CA TYR A 161 1.83 -14.40 -6.96
C TYR A 161 0.71 -14.02 -5.99
N TYR A 162 -0.54 -14.38 -6.28
CA TYR A 162 -1.68 -14.10 -5.40
C TYR A 162 -1.54 -14.81 -4.04
N ASP A 163 -1.12 -16.07 -4.01
CA ASP A 163 -0.87 -16.82 -2.78
C ASP A 163 0.19 -16.13 -1.90
N ASN A 164 1.30 -15.72 -2.51
CA ASN A 164 2.36 -15.00 -1.81
C ASN A 164 1.88 -13.65 -1.27
N ILE A 165 1.06 -12.93 -2.03
CA ILE A 165 0.46 -11.65 -1.61
C ILE A 165 -0.47 -11.88 -0.41
N ILE A 166 -1.40 -12.82 -0.49
CA ILE A 166 -2.33 -13.14 0.61
C ILE A 166 -1.57 -13.57 1.86
N TYR A 167 -0.58 -14.45 1.71
CA TYR A 167 0.23 -14.91 2.83
C TYR A 167 0.92 -13.75 3.57
N ARG A 168 1.55 -12.83 2.83
CA ARG A 168 2.20 -11.65 3.42
C ARG A 168 1.19 -10.68 4.01
N ASN A 169 0.06 -10.47 3.34
CA ASN A 169 -1.04 -9.62 3.79
C ASN A 169 -1.57 -10.05 5.16
N ASN A 170 -1.69 -11.36 5.37
CA ASN A 170 -2.13 -11.93 6.65
C ASN A 170 -1.02 -11.98 7.70
N ARG A 171 0.25 -11.98 7.28
CA ARG A 171 1.42 -12.04 8.17
C ARG A 171 1.74 -10.69 8.80
N ILE A 172 1.63 -9.58 8.07
CA ILE A 172 1.97 -8.24 8.58
C ILE A 172 1.16 -7.88 9.85
N PRO A 173 -0.19 -8.02 9.88
CA PRO A 173 -0.97 -7.76 11.09
C PRO A 173 -0.55 -8.64 12.28
N LYS A 174 -0.21 -9.91 12.04
CA LYS A 174 0.29 -10.84 13.07
C LYS A 174 1.64 -10.39 13.63
N LEU A 175 2.54 -9.85 12.80
CA LEU A 175 3.81 -9.29 13.28
C LEU A 175 3.60 -8.07 14.18
N ILE A 176 2.61 -7.24 13.86
CA ILE A 176 2.23 -6.08 14.68
C ILE A 176 1.67 -6.55 16.02
N GLU A 177 0.77 -7.53 16.02
CA GLU A 177 0.19 -8.12 17.23
C GLU A 177 1.27 -8.71 18.15
N LEU A 178 2.25 -9.41 17.57
CA LEU A 178 3.40 -9.99 18.28
C LEU A 178 4.45 -8.95 18.72
N LYS A 179 4.24 -7.66 18.43
CA LYS A 179 5.20 -6.58 18.71
C LYS A 179 6.59 -6.88 18.15
N ALA A 180 6.64 -7.42 16.92
CA ALA A 180 7.90 -7.70 16.24
C ALA A 180 8.75 -6.42 16.11
N PRO A 181 10.09 -6.53 16.15
CA PRO A 181 10.98 -5.40 15.92
C PRO A 181 10.68 -4.67 14.60
N GLU A 182 10.76 -3.33 14.61
CA GLU A 182 10.49 -2.49 13.44
C GLU A 182 11.25 -2.89 12.17
N PRO A 183 12.55 -3.23 12.22
CA PRO A 183 13.27 -3.65 11.02
C PRO A 183 12.65 -4.88 10.34
N ILE A 184 12.08 -5.81 11.12
CA ILE A 184 11.42 -7.02 10.61
C ILE A 184 10.08 -6.65 9.98
N LYS A 185 9.28 -5.80 10.64
CA LYS A 185 8.02 -5.29 10.09
C LYS A 185 8.26 -4.64 8.72
N ILE A 186 9.20 -3.70 8.65
CA ILE A 186 9.52 -2.94 7.42
C ILE A 186 10.04 -3.84 6.30
N PHE A 187 10.85 -4.85 6.65
CA PHE A 187 11.31 -5.82 5.66
C PHE A 187 10.13 -6.59 5.04
N GLU A 188 9.15 -6.98 5.86
CA GLU A 188 7.93 -7.65 5.40
C GLU A 188 7.08 -6.72 4.51
N GLU A 189 6.87 -5.47 4.92
CA GLU A 189 6.12 -4.46 4.14
C GLU A 189 6.78 -4.15 2.80
N LYS A 190 8.10 -3.95 2.77
CA LYS A 190 8.87 -3.76 1.52
C LYS A 190 8.72 -4.98 0.62
N GLY A 191 8.82 -6.18 1.19
CA GLY A 191 8.63 -7.43 0.45
C GLY A 191 7.22 -7.56 -0.14
N PHE A 192 6.20 -7.16 0.61
CA PHE A 192 4.81 -7.14 0.17
C PHE A 192 4.57 -6.15 -0.99
N GLN A 193 5.05 -4.90 -0.86
CA GLN A 193 4.99 -3.91 -1.94
C GLN A 193 5.71 -4.39 -3.20
N ASN A 194 6.89 -4.99 -3.06
CA ASN A 194 7.63 -5.55 -4.20
C ASN A 194 6.84 -6.65 -4.91
N LYS A 195 6.18 -7.55 -4.17
CA LYS A 195 5.36 -8.61 -4.78
C LYS A 195 4.16 -8.06 -5.54
N ILE A 196 3.50 -7.02 -5.03
CA ILE A 196 2.42 -6.35 -5.75
C ILE A 196 2.95 -5.64 -7.00
N ASN A 197 4.09 -4.96 -6.91
CA ASN A 197 4.73 -4.34 -8.07
C ASN A 197 5.12 -5.37 -9.15
N GLU A 198 5.67 -6.52 -8.76
CA GLU A 198 5.97 -7.64 -9.67
C GLU A 198 4.71 -8.13 -10.38
N LEU A 199 3.62 -8.36 -9.64
CA LEU A 199 2.33 -8.78 -10.18
C LEU A 199 1.78 -7.76 -11.18
N ILE A 200 1.75 -6.47 -10.82
CA ILE A 200 1.23 -5.42 -11.69
C ILE A 200 2.08 -5.29 -12.95
N ASN A 201 3.41 -5.34 -12.84
CA ASN A 201 4.29 -5.31 -14.00
C ASN A 201 4.04 -6.50 -14.93
N LEU A 202 3.83 -7.70 -14.38
CA LEU A 202 3.46 -8.88 -15.16
C LEU A 202 2.14 -8.66 -15.92
N LEU A 203 1.13 -8.09 -15.26
CA LEU A 203 -0.19 -7.82 -15.86
C LEU A 203 -0.14 -6.74 -16.94
N LEU A 204 0.67 -5.70 -16.76
CA LEU A 204 0.84 -4.60 -17.71
C LEU A 204 1.79 -4.93 -18.88
N SER A 205 2.62 -5.96 -18.75
CA SER A 205 3.57 -6.38 -19.78
C SER A 205 2.95 -7.24 -20.90
N LYS A 206 1.67 -7.60 -20.77
CA LYS A 206 0.89 -8.39 -21.72
C LYS A 206 -0.09 -7.54 -22.49
#